data_AF-A0A6I2M8W3-F1
#
_entry.id   AF-A0A6I2M8W3-F1
#
_cell.length_a   1.000
_cell.length_b   1.000
_cell.length_c   1.000
_cell.angle_alpha   90.00
_cell.angle_beta   90.00
_cell.angle_gamma   90.00
#
_symmetry.space_group_name_H-M   'P 1'
#
loop_
_entity.id
_entity.type
_entity.pdbx_description
1 polymer ?
#
loop_
_entity_poly.entity_id
_entity_poly.type
_entity_poly.pdbx_seq_one_letter_code
_entity_poly.pdbx_strand_id
1 'polypeptide(L)'
;MKMVLILLLSFPLLLSLDPLIYDSDYQASYQSPEGIMFLSYTEAWDEKKLQELYKELIQNKHGDELALLQEVRIRGGSLGKSSTKGSFHALTDSITLYQGDKYTEVSSFRDTLSHEYGHHFAYHYVFSHHLPFSEWSKIRGISDSPVR
;
A
#
# COMPACT_ATOMS: atom_id res chain seq x y z
N MET A 1 56.73 12.34 18.87
CA MET A 1 55.76 13.43 18.74
C MET A 1 54.41 12.86 18.34
N LYS A 2 53.39 13.15 19.16
CA LYS A 2 51.93 13.16 18.92
C LYS A 2 51.22 11.95 18.28
N MET A 3 50.39 11.33 19.13
CA MET A 3 49.11 10.69 18.84
C MET A 3 48.33 11.38 17.73
N VAL A 4 47.69 10.59 16.86
CA VAL A 4 46.26 10.80 16.50
C VAL A 4 45.61 9.42 16.36
N LEU A 5 44.84 9.07 17.38
CA LEU A 5 43.77 8.09 17.36
C LEU A 5 42.61 8.71 16.56
N ILE A 6 42.26 8.17 15.40
CA ILE A 6 40.94 8.41 14.79
C ILE A 6 40.21 7.07 14.76
N LEU A 7 39.33 6.96 15.74
CA LEU A 7 38.11 6.18 15.72
C LEU A 7 37.38 6.42 14.40
N LEU A 8 37.32 5.42 13.53
CA LEU A 8 36.23 5.27 12.57
C LEU A 8 35.68 3.87 12.79
N LEU A 9 34.90 3.74 13.86
CA LEU A 9 33.74 2.86 13.83
C LEU A 9 32.93 3.30 12.59
N SER A 10 33.19 2.65 11.46
CA SER A 10 32.20 2.52 10.39
C SER A 10 31.11 1.62 10.94
N PHE A 11 30.35 2.17 11.88
CA PHE A 11 29.02 1.72 12.21
C PHE A 11 28.21 2.08 10.97
N PRO A 12 27.83 1.15 10.08
CA PRO A 12 26.64 1.43 9.31
C PRO A 12 25.57 1.50 10.39
N LEU A 13 25.24 2.72 10.78
CA LEU A 13 23.99 3.02 11.43
C LEU A 13 22.97 2.66 10.35
N LEU A 14 22.67 1.36 10.26
CA LEU A 14 21.47 0.84 9.64
C LEU A 14 20.37 1.47 10.48
N LEU A 15 20.02 2.71 10.12
CA LEU A 15 18.68 3.20 10.30
C LEU A 15 17.82 2.13 9.63
N SER A 16 17.36 1.14 10.39
CA SER A 16 16.06 0.58 10.08
C SER A 16 15.15 1.78 10.23
N LEU A 17 14.82 2.39 9.08
CA LEU A 17 13.63 3.21 9.03
C LEU A 17 12.53 2.22 9.31
N ASP A 18 12.13 2.13 10.57
CA ASP A 18 10.93 1.41 10.94
C ASP A 18 9.85 1.95 10.01
N PRO A 19 9.13 1.07 9.28
CA PRO A 19 8.15 1.51 8.31
C PRO A 19 7.15 2.43 9.02
N LEU A 20 6.80 3.54 8.38
CA LEU A 20 5.83 4.48 8.89
C LEU A 20 4.47 3.79 8.95
N ILE A 21 4.16 3.17 10.08
CA ILE A 21 2.84 2.61 10.37
C ILE A 21 1.93 3.77 10.79
N TYR A 22 0.94 4.08 9.97
CA TYR A 22 0.03 5.20 10.24
C TYR A 22 -0.87 4.99 11.47
N ASP A 23 -1.19 3.73 11.81
CA ASP A 23 -2.12 3.38 12.89
C ASP A 23 -1.68 2.11 13.61
N SER A 24 -1.47 2.21 14.93
CA SER A 24 -0.82 1.19 15.76
C SER A 24 -1.78 0.19 16.43
N ASP A 25 -3.08 0.31 16.22
CA ASP A 25 -4.13 -0.55 16.80
C ASP A 25 -4.41 -1.83 15.98
N TYR A 26 -3.48 -2.24 15.12
CA TYR A 26 -3.60 -3.48 14.35
C TYR A 26 -3.47 -4.72 15.26
N GLN A 27 -4.16 -5.79 14.87
CA GLN A 27 -4.23 -7.06 15.58
C GLN A 27 -3.26 -8.10 15.04
N ALA A 28 -2.92 -7.99 13.76
CA ALA A 28 -1.88 -8.80 13.11
C ALA A 28 -1.12 -7.95 12.09
N SER A 29 0.14 -8.29 11.85
CA SER A 29 0.96 -7.64 10.84
C SER A 29 1.91 -8.62 10.17
N TYR A 30 2.34 -8.27 8.95
CA TYR A 30 3.37 -8.97 8.20
C TYR A 30 4.16 -7.94 7.37
N GLN A 31 5.48 -8.00 7.40
CA GLN A 31 6.34 -7.19 6.52
C GLN A 31 6.83 -8.04 5.35
N SER A 32 6.55 -7.57 4.13
CA SER A 32 7.04 -8.21 2.91
C SER A 32 8.54 -8.00 2.68
N PRO A 33 9.21 -8.82 1.84
CA PRO A 33 10.61 -8.62 1.45
C PRO A 33 10.91 -7.24 0.85
N GLU A 34 9.94 -6.63 0.16
CA GLU A 34 10.03 -5.30 -0.44
C GLU A 34 9.84 -4.17 0.57
N GLY A 35 9.50 -4.49 1.83
CA GLY A 35 9.31 -3.53 2.91
C GLY A 35 7.86 -3.06 3.10
N ILE A 36 6.92 -3.52 2.27
CA ILE A 36 5.48 -3.21 2.37
C ILE A 36 4.92 -3.83 3.65
N MET A 37 4.20 -3.03 4.43
CA MET A 37 3.51 -3.48 5.65
C MET A 37 2.09 -3.96 5.35
N PHE A 38 1.82 -5.21 5.65
CA PHE A 38 0.48 -5.77 5.64
C PHE A 38 -0.07 -5.72 7.06
N LEU A 39 -1.20 -5.05 7.27
CA LEU A 39 -1.78 -4.80 8.59
C LEU A 39 -3.23 -5.27 8.62
N SER A 40 -3.62 -5.96 9.69
CA SER A 40 -5.02 -6.31 9.93
C SER A 40 -5.56 -5.62 11.18
N TYR A 41 -6.71 -4.98 11.04
CA TYR A 41 -7.46 -4.38 12.14
C TYR A 41 -8.66 -5.25 12.55
N THR A 42 -8.62 -6.55 12.25
CA THR A 42 -9.69 -7.53 12.53
C THR A 42 -9.13 -8.91 12.84
N GLU A 43 -9.78 -9.64 13.76
CA GLU A 43 -9.36 -10.97 14.21
C GLU A 43 -9.48 -12.03 13.11
N ALA A 44 -10.28 -11.76 12.07
CA ALA A 44 -10.51 -12.70 10.98
C ALA A 44 -9.29 -12.90 10.07
N TRP A 45 -8.30 -12.00 10.18
CA TRP A 45 -7.12 -11.92 9.34
C TRP A 45 -5.85 -12.00 10.19
N ASP A 46 -5.26 -13.18 10.25
CA ASP A 46 -4.01 -13.46 10.94
C ASP A 46 -2.78 -13.23 10.04
N GLU A 47 -1.58 -13.32 10.62
CA GLU A 47 -0.33 -13.14 9.89
C GLU A 47 -0.21 -14.07 8.67
N LYS A 48 -0.68 -15.32 8.78
CA LYS A 48 -0.62 -16.28 7.67
C LYS A 48 -1.45 -15.81 6.48
N LYS A 49 -2.66 -15.31 6.71
CA LYS A 49 -3.50 -14.73 5.65
C LYS A 49 -2.88 -13.47 5.06
N LEU A 50 -2.20 -12.66 5.87
CA LEU A 50 -1.47 -11.48 5.37
C LEU A 50 -0.30 -11.88 4.46
N GLN A 51 0.44 -12.95 4.80
CA GLN A 51 1.46 -13.53 3.93
C GLN A 51 0.87 -14.06 2.61
N GLU A 52 -0.29 -14.70 2.66
CA GLU A 52 -1.00 -15.17 1.47
C GLU A 52 -1.55 -14.01 0.63
N LEU A 53 -2.00 -12.92 1.26
CA LEU A 53 -2.41 -11.70 0.57
C LEU A 53 -1.24 -11.02 -0.14
N TYR A 54 -0.05 -11.01 0.48
CA TYR A 54 1.18 -10.60 -0.21
C TYR A 54 1.46 -11.48 -1.44
N LYS A 55 1.33 -12.81 -1.30
CA LYS A 55 1.48 -13.73 -2.45
C LYS A 55 0.47 -13.45 -3.57
N GLU A 56 -0.71 -12.95 -3.24
CA GLU A 56 -1.70 -12.51 -4.24
C GLU A 56 -1.28 -11.19 -4.88
N LEU A 57 -0.79 -10.21 -4.11
CA LEU A 57 -0.30 -8.93 -4.62
C LEU A 57 0.75 -9.15 -5.71
N ILE A 58 1.77 -9.97 -5.41
CA ILE A 58 2.92 -10.23 -6.30
C ILE A 58 2.56 -10.98 -7.60
N GLN A 59 1.32 -11.45 -7.75
CA GLN A 59 0.86 -12.04 -9.02
C GLN A 59 0.56 -10.97 -10.07
N ASN A 60 0.38 -9.72 -9.66
CA ASN A 60 0.25 -8.60 -10.59
C ASN A 60 1.59 -8.35 -11.28
N LYS A 61 1.54 -7.65 -12.43
CA LYS A 61 2.76 -7.13 -13.04
C LYS A 61 3.21 -5.89 -12.28
N HIS A 62 4.50 -5.83 -12.01
CA HIS A 62 5.13 -4.79 -11.19
C HIS A 62 6.37 -4.25 -11.88
N GLY A 63 6.65 -2.97 -11.65
CA GLY A 63 7.95 -2.34 -11.87
C GLY A 63 8.52 -1.80 -10.56
N ASP A 64 9.30 -0.72 -10.68
CA ASP A 64 9.97 -0.06 -9.55
C ASP A 64 8.96 0.57 -8.56
N GLU A 65 7.73 0.84 -9.00
CA GLU A 65 6.66 1.40 -8.18
C GLU A 65 6.29 0.51 -6.99
N LEU A 66 6.50 -0.81 -7.07
CA LEU A 66 6.15 -1.72 -5.98
C LEU A 66 6.86 -1.33 -4.67
N ALA A 67 8.12 -0.91 -4.75
CA ALA A 67 8.91 -0.47 -3.60
C ALA A 67 8.40 0.82 -2.94
N LEU A 68 7.48 1.54 -3.61
CA LEU A 68 6.86 2.75 -3.08
C LEU A 68 5.58 2.47 -2.31
N LEU A 69 4.96 1.31 -2.51
CA LEU A 69 3.76 0.93 -1.76
C LEU A 69 4.14 0.74 -0.29
N GLN A 70 3.56 1.54 0.60
CA GLN A 70 3.91 1.51 2.03
C GLN A 70 3.11 0.45 2.77
N GLU A 71 1.79 0.41 2.54
CA GLU A 71 0.89 -0.41 3.35
C GLU A 71 -0.26 -1.05 2.57
N VAL A 72 -0.63 -2.28 2.98
CA VAL A 72 -1.88 -2.95 2.62
C VAL A 72 -2.65 -3.28 3.90
N ARG A 73 -3.80 -2.64 4.10
CA ARG A 73 -4.57 -2.69 5.34
C ARG A 73 -5.87 -3.46 5.17
N ILE A 74 -6.19 -4.35 6.09
CA ILE A 74 -7.52 -4.97 6.20
C ILE A 74 -8.30 -4.31 7.33
N ARG A 75 -9.43 -3.68 7.01
CA ARG A 75 -10.37 -3.15 8.00
C ARG A 75 -11.70 -3.91 7.96
N GLY A 76 -12.27 -4.16 9.14
CA GLY A 76 -13.64 -4.65 9.27
C GLY A 76 -14.65 -3.57 8.88
N GLY A 77 -15.86 -4.00 8.51
CA GLY A 77 -16.98 -3.11 8.19
C GLY A 77 -16.80 -2.32 6.88
N SER A 78 -17.81 -1.50 6.57
CA SER A 78 -17.82 -0.65 5.37
C SER A 78 -17.08 0.67 5.57
N LEU A 79 -16.59 1.26 4.47
CA LEU A 79 -16.13 2.65 4.48
C LEU A 79 -17.34 3.61 4.62
N GLY A 80 -17.68 3.97 5.85
CA GLY A 80 -18.87 4.76 6.14
C GLY A 80 -20.14 4.06 5.63
N LYS A 81 -20.92 4.75 4.78
CA LYS A 81 -22.12 4.19 4.13
C LYS A 81 -21.84 3.50 2.79
N SER A 82 -20.59 3.50 2.32
CA SER A 82 -20.20 2.93 1.02
C SER A 82 -20.01 1.43 1.12
N SER A 83 -20.49 0.68 0.13
CA SER A 83 -20.22 -0.75 0.01
C SER A 83 -18.88 -1.07 -0.68
N THR A 84 -18.00 -0.07 -0.86
CA THR A 84 -16.68 -0.30 -1.46
C THR A 84 -15.90 -1.36 -0.69
N LYS A 85 -15.19 -2.20 -1.45
CA LYS A 85 -14.31 -3.25 -0.90
C LYS A 85 -12.86 -2.81 -0.81
N GLY A 86 -12.48 -1.75 -1.50
CA GLY A 86 -11.11 -1.26 -1.61
C GLY A 86 -11.04 0.26 -1.71
N SER A 87 -9.88 0.80 -1.35
CA SER A 87 -9.48 2.16 -1.66
C SER A 87 -7.96 2.29 -1.63
N PHE A 88 -7.39 2.80 -2.70
CA PHE A 88 -6.02 3.33 -2.73
C PHE A 88 -5.96 4.77 -2.21
N HIS A 89 -4.91 5.11 -1.47
CA HIS A 89 -4.64 6.44 -0.94
C HIS A 89 -3.28 6.93 -1.42
N ALA A 90 -3.27 7.78 -2.45
CA ALA A 90 -2.05 8.24 -3.12
C ALA A 90 -1.09 9.08 -2.26
N LEU A 91 -1.59 9.76 -1.22
CA LEU A 91 -0.73 10.56 -0.34
C LEU A 91 0.14 9.71 0.60
N THR A 92 -0.30 8.48 0.87
CA THR A 92 0.37 7.56 1.80
C THR A 92 0.79 6.27 1.13
N ASP A 93 0.64 6.16 -0.20
CA ASP A 93 0.86 4.96 -1.00
C ASP A 93 0.34 3.70 -0.29
N SER A 94 -0.94 3.73 0.09
CA SER A 94 -1.55 2.65 0.88
C SER A 94 -2.86 2.16 0.28
N ILE A 95 -3.05 0.85 0.34
CA ILE A 95 -4.29 0.18 -0.06
C ILE A 95 -5.05 -0.20 1.21
N THR A 96 -6.34 0.13 1.30
CA THR A 96 -7.23 -0.36 2.35
C THR A 96 -8.32 -1.24 1.76
N LEU A 97 -8.40 -2.48 2.23
CA LEU A 97 -9.44 -3.44 1.91
C LEU A 97 -10.46 -3.48 3.05
N TYR A 98 -11.72 -3.22 2.73
CA TYR A 98 -12.82 -3.10 3.69
C TYR A 98 -13.65 -4.38 3.77
N GLN A 99 -14.47 -4.49 4.82
CA GLN A 99 -15.34 -5.64 5.08
C GLN A 99 -14.54 -6.93 5.32
N GLY A 100 -13.33 -6.82 5.91
CA GLY A 100 -12.48 -7.97 6.21
C GLY A 100 -13.04 -8.95 7.25
N ASP A 101 -14.03 -8.51 8.02
CA ASP A 101 -14.85 -9.33 8.92
C ASP A 101 -15.86 -10.20 8.17
N LYS A 102 -16.28 -9.78 6.97
CA LYS A 102 -17.19 -10.50 6.09
C LYS A 102 -16.45 -11.33 5.03
N TYR A 103 -15.40 -10.77 4.47
CA TYR A 103 -14.58 -11.36 3.42
C TYR A 103 -13.28 -11.84 4.06
N THR A 104 -13.29 -13.10 4.53
CA THR A 104 -12.24 -13.66 5.39
C THR A 104 -11.24 -14.53 4.64
N GLU A 105 -11.42 -14.69 3.33
CA GLU A 105 -10.58 -15.50 2.45
C GLU A 105 -9.77 -14.60 1.52
N VAL A 106 -8.50 -14.92 1.28
CA VAL A 106 -7.61 -14.12 0.42
C VAL A 106 -8.18 -13.93 -0.98
N SER A 107 -8.74 -14.99 -1.56
CA SER A 107 -9.35 -14.97 -2.90
C SER A 107 -10.51 -13.98 -3.02
N SER A 108 -11.19 -13.65 -1.93
CA SER A 108 -12.31 -12.71 -1.93
C SER A 108 -11.89 -11.26 -2.14
N PHE A 109 -10.61 -10.95 -1.90
CA PHE A 109 -10.02 -9.63 -2.17
C PHE A 109 -9.14 -9.58 -3.43
N ARG A 110 -8.83 -10.70 -4.10
CA ARG A 110 -7.95 -10.72 -5.28
C ARG A 110 -8.23 -9.61 -6.29
N ASP A 111 -9.46 -9.55 -6.77
CA ASP A 111 -9.83 -8.64 -7.86
C ASP A 111 -9.82 -7.18 -7.35
N THR A 112 -10.19 -6.97 -6.09
CA THR A 112 -10.13 -5.65 -5.43
C THR A 112 -8.69 -5.21 -5.20
N LEU A 113 -7.83 -6.07 -4.66
CA LEU A 113 -6.41 -5.78 -4.45
C LEU A 113 -5.72 -5.41 -5.77
N SER A 114 -5.99 -6.17 -6.83
CA SER A 114 -5.44 -5.89 -8.16
C SER A 114 -5.95 -4.56 -8.73
N HIS A 115 -7.24 -4.23 -8.48
CA HIS A 115 -7.81 -2.94 -8.86
C HIS A 115 -7.14 -1.77 -8.13
N GLU A 116 -7.02 -1.85 -6.80
CA GLU A 116 -6.39 -0.79 -6.00
C GLU A 116 -4.89 -0.66 -6.29
N TYR A 117 -4.20 -1.78 -6.54
CA TYR A 117 -2.83 -1.77 -7.01
C TYR A 117 -2.69 -1.11 -8.39
N GLY A 118 -3.68 -1.27 -9.27
CA GLY A 118 -3.74 -0.55 -10.53
C GLY A 118 -3.77 0.97 -10.35
N HIS A 119 -4.43 1.48 -9.31
CA HIS A 119 -4.36 2.90 -8.97
C HIS A 119 -2.97 3.32 -8.52
N HIS A 120 -2.31 2.53 -7.67
CA HIS A 120 -0.91 2.76 -7.28
C HIS A 120 0.02 2.86 -8.48
N PHE A 121 -0.07 1.89 -9.39
CA PHE A 121 0.67 1.87 -10.64
C PHE A 121 0.41 3.12 -11.49
N ALA A 122 -0.87 3.48 -11.67
CA ALA A 122 -1.27 4.63 -12.49
C ALA A 122 -0.79 5.95 -11.88
N TYR A 123 -0.83 6.10 -10.55
CA TYR A 123 -0.30 7.27 -9.86
C TYR A 123 1.20 7.44 -10.09
N HIS A 124 1.97 6.34 -10.12
CA HIS A 124 3.41 6.40 -10.36
C HIS A 124 3.76 6.76 -11.82
N TYR A 125 3.20 6.03 -12.79
CA TYR A 125 3.62 6.16 -14.20
C TYR A 125 2.80 7.15 -15.03
N VAL A 126 1.55 7.39 -14.64
CA VAL A 126 0.58 8.15 -15.43
C VAL A 126 -0.09 9.20 -14.54
N PHE A 127 0.66 9.83 -13.65
CA PHE A 127 0.15 10.81 -12.67
C PHE A 127 -0.81 11.85 -13.28
N SER A 128 -0.53 12.30 -14.51
CA SER A 128 -1.39 13.23 -15.24
C SER A 128 -2.84 12.74 -15.42
N HIS A 129 -3.09 11.43 -15.43
CA HIS A 129 -4.42 10.82 -15.47
C HIS A 129 -5.32 11.30 -14.33
N HIS A 130 -4.74 11.56 -13.16
CA HIS A 130 -5.44 11.94 -11.95
C HIS A 130 -5.53 13.46 -11.74
N LEU A 131 -4.86 14.25 -12.60
CA LEU A 131 -4.89 15.70 -12.53
C LEU A 131 -6.08 16.26 -13.33
N PRO A 132 -6.92 17.11 -12.74
CA PRO A 132 -7.91 17.85 -13.50
C PRO A 132 -7.22 18.73 -14.54
N PHE A 133 -7.84 18.91 -15.71
CA PHE A 133 -7.31 19.71 -16.82
C PHE A 133 -5.99 19.23 -17.44
N SER A 134 -5.53 18.01 -17.15
CA SER A 134 -4.38 17.39 -17.83
C SER A 134 -4.65 17.14 -19.31
N GLU A 135 -3.59 17.02 -20.13
CA GLU A 135 -3.73 16.59 -21.53
C GLU A 135 -4.50 15.26 -21.67
N TRP A 136 -4.32 14.35 -20.71
CA TRP A 136 -5.09 13.11 -20.65
C TRP A 136 -6.60 13.40 -20.50
N SER A 137 -6.98 14.28 -19.57
CA SER A 137 -8.40 14.66 -19.36
C SER A 137 -9.00 15.38 -20.57
N LYS A 138 -8.20 16.21 -21.25
CA LYS A 138 -8.57 16.90 -22.49
C LYS A 138 -8.84 15.93 -23.64
N ILE A 139 -7.94 14.97 -23.88
CA ILE A 139 -8.11 13.94 -24.91
C ILE A 139 -9.39 13.11 -24.67
N ARG A 140 -9.75 12.88 -23.41
CA ARG A 140 -10.91 12.08 -23.00
C ARG A 140 -12.20 12.87 -22.85
N GLY A 141 -12.18 14.19 -23.08
CA GLY A 141 -13.38 15.04 -23.01
C GLY A 141 -13.98 15.15 -21.60
N ILE A 142 -13.16 14.96 -20.57
CA ILE A 142 -13.56 14.95 -19.16
C ILE A 142 -12.83 16.04 -18.36
N SER A 143 -12.51 17.16 -19.01
CA SER A 143 -11.83 18.30 -18.39
C SER A 143 -12.55 18.85 -17.15
N ASP A 144 -13.87 18.65 -17.07
CA ASP A 144 -14.74 19.28 -16.07
C ASP A 144 -15.20 18.30 -14.98
N SER A 145 -14.71 17.06 -14.97
CA SER A 145 -15.07 16.03 -13.99
C SER A 145 -13.83 15.55 -13.23
N PRO A 146 -13.90 15.41 -11.89
CA PRO A 146 -12.84 14.74 -11.16
C PRO A 146 -12.74 13.28 -11.64
N VAL A 147 -11.55 12.88 -12.07
CA VAL A 147 -11.23 11.48 -12.38
C VAL A 147 -11.20 10.74 -11.05
N ARG A 148 -12.27 10.00 -10.75
CA ARG A 148 -12.39 9.17 -9.54
C ARG A 148 -11.73 7.83 -9.73
#